data_AF-A0A149UTN0-F1
#
_entry.id   AF-A0A149UTN0-F1
#
_cell.length_a   1.000
_cell.length_b   1.000
_cell.length_c   1.000
_cell.angle_alpha   90.00
_cell.angle_beta   90.00
_cell.angle_gamma   90.00
#
_symmetry.space_group_name_H-M   'P 1'
#
loop_
_entity.id
_entity.type
_entity.pdbx_description
1 polymer ?
#
loop_
_entity_poly.entity_id
_entity_poly.type
_entity_poly.pdbx_seq_one_letter_code
_entity_poly.pdbx_strand_id
1 'polypeptide(L)' 'MIRTSKIIEIDGVFLGTAIQLSGDQGQRFYAAHESVRALHNAIKPDVAMLARQVAQTFRQNQAVSYAG' A
#
# COMPACT_ATOMS: atom_id res chain seq x y z
N MET A 1 0.28 -24.24 1.41
CA MET A 1 0.19 -23.17 0.41
C MET A 1 1.08 -22.02 0.87
N ILE A 2 2.11 -21.66 0.10
CA ILE A 2 2.99 -20.52 0.42
C ILE A 2 2.30 -19.25 -0.09
N ARG A 3 2.10 -18.26 0.77
CA ARG A 3 1.60 -16.93 0.37
C ARG A 3 2.79 -16.04 0.08
N THR A 4 2.76 -15.30 -1.03
CA THR A 4 3.79 -14.30 -1.31
C THR A 4 3.44 -12.99 -0.62
N SER A 5 4.44 -12.32 -0.06
CA SER A 5 4.36 -10.93 0.36
C SER A 5 5.32 -10.07 -0.45
N LYS A 6 4.99 -8.79 -0.61
CA LYS A 6 5.85 -7.79 -1.24
C LYS A 6 5.84 -6.51 -0.42
N ILE A 7 7.03 -5.94 -0.21
CA ILE A 7 7.17 -4.60 0.37
C ILE A 7 6.67 -3.57 -0.63
N ILE A 8 5.96 -2.55 -0.15
CA ILE A 8 5.65 -1.35 -0.91
C ILE A 8 6.45 -0.20 -0.28
N GLU A 9 7.41 0.29 -1.05
CA GLU A 9 8.25 1.44 -0.76
C GLU A 9 8.07 2.46 -1.89
N ILE A 10 7.91 3.74 -1.54
CA ILE A 10 7.77 4.83 -2.51
C ILE A 10 8.74 5.94 -2.10
N ASP A 11 9.56 6.39 -3.05
CA ASP A 11 10.51 7.48 -2.87
C ASP A 11 11.44 7.26 -1.64
N GLY A 12 11.86 6.00 -1.41
CA GLY A 12 12.72 5.60 -0.29
C GLY A 12 12.02 5.41 1.05
N VAL A 13 10.69 5.60 1.12
CA VAL A 13 9.91 5.46 2.36
C VAL A 13 9.18 4.13 2.38
N PHE A 14 9.43 3.32 3.41
CA PHE A 14 8.66 2.10 3.66
C PHE A 14 7.22 2.46 4.06
N LEU A 15 6.25 2.03 3.26
CA LEU A 15 4.83 2.37 3.47
C LEU A 15 4.00 1.19 3.98
N GLY A 16 4.43 -0.05 3.73
CA GLY A 16 3.77 -1.25 4.22
C GLY A 16 4.02 -2.48 3.34
N THR A 17 3.17 -3.49 3.50
CA THR A 17 3.33 -4.79 2.82
C THR A 17 2.04 -5.20 2.12
N ALA A 18 2.15 -5.66 0.89
CA ALA A 18 1.11 -6.38 0.17
C ALA A 18 1.22 -7.88 0.46
N ILE A 19 0.13 -8.50 0.92
CA ILE A 19 0.08 -9.95 1.19
C ILE A 19 -0.98 -10.57 0.29
N GLN A 20 -0.58 -11.63 -0.42
CA GLN A 20 -1.49 -12.40 -1.26
C GLN A 20 -2.52 -13.12 -0.40
N LEU A 21 -3.80 -12.86 -0.68
CA LEU A 21 -4.91 -13.59 -0.08
C LEU A 21 -5.04 -14.98 -0.73
N SER A 22 -5.72 -15.91 -0.05
CA SER A 22 -5.94 -17.24 -0.63
C SER A 22 -6.80 -17.17 -1.90
N GLY A 23 -6.43 -17.91 -2.94
CA GLY A 23 -7.15 -17.93 -4.22
C GLY A 23 -7.04 -16.60 -4.98
N ASP A 24 -8.03 -16.30 -5.81
CA ASP A 24 -8.10 -15.07 -6.64
C ASP A 24 -8.63 -13.84 -5.87
N GLN A 25 -8.48 -13.84 -4.55
CA GLN A 25 -8.96 -12.76 -3.68
C GLN A 25 -8.06 -11.51 -3.72
N GLY A 26 -6.96 -11.55 -4.47
CA GLY A 26 -6.06 -10.41 -4.70
C GLY A 26 -5.01 -10.21 -3.61
N GLN A 27 -4.58 -8.96 -3.46
CA GLN A 27 -3.52 -8.50 -2.55
C GLN A 27 -4.11 -7.56 -1.50
N ARG A 28 -3.86 -7.85 -0.22
CA ARG A 28 -4.23 -6.97 0.89
C ARG A 28 -3.05 -6.13 1.33
N PHE A 29 -3.27 -4.83 1.53
CA PHE A 29 -2.26 -3.93 2.06
C PHE A 29 -2.31 -3.83 3.58
N TYR A 30 -1.16 -3.94 4.21
CA TYR A 30 -0.95 -3.62 5.62
C TYR A 30 -0.05 -2.40 5.71
N ALA A 31 -0.67 -1.24 5.95
CA ALA A 31 0.03 0.02 6.12
C ALA A 31 0.91 -0.01 7.37
N ALA A 32 2.15 0.47 7.24
CA ALA A 32 3.09 0.70 8.32
C ALA A 32 3.41 2.19 8.54
N HIS A 33 2.95 3.05 7.64
CA HIS A 33 3.18 4.50 7.68
C HIS A 33 1.86 5.27 7.74
N GLU A 34 1.79 6.30 8.58
CA GLU A 34 0.54 7.04 8.87
C GLU A 34 -0.06 7.69 7.61
N SER A 35 0.79 8.21 6.72
CA SER A 35 0.38 8.83 5.45
C SER A 35 -0.45 7.93 4.54
N VAL A 36 -0.44 6.62 4.74
CA VAL A 36 -1.21 5.64 3.94
C VAL A 36 -2.12 4.78 4.81
N ARG A 37 -2.34 5.16 6.07
CA ARG A 37 -3.17 4.41 7.02
C ARG A 37 -4.61 4.22 6.55
N ALA A 38 -5.15 5.17 5.77
CA ALA A 38 -6.47 5.07 5.15
C ALA A 38 -6.60 3.86 4.20
N LEU A 39 -5.48 3.33 3.69
CA LEU A 39 -5.45 2.15 2.82
C LEU A 39 -5.19 0.86 3.60
N HIS A 40 -5.07 0.90 4.93
CA HIS A 40 -4.87 -0.32 5.72
C HIS A 40 -6.04 -1.29 5.50
N ASN A 41 -5.74 -2.56 5.26
CA ASN A 41 -6.65 -3.61 4.82
C ASN A 41 -7.28 -3.44 3.42
N ALA A 42 -6.90 -2.42 2.63
CA ALA A 42 -7.38 -2.30 1.27
C ALA A 42 -6.97 -3.53 0.44
N ILE A 43 -7.93 -4.06 -0.32
CA ILE A 43 -7.71 -5.18 -1.23
C ILE A 43 -7.70 -4.63 -2.66
N LYS A 44 -6.75 -5.11 -3.47
CA LYS A 44 -6.69 -4.87 -4.91
C LYS A 44 -6.40 -6.17 -5.66
N PRO A 45 -6.81 -6.29 -6.94
CA PRO A 45 -6.61 -7.50 -7.73
C PRO A 45 -5.14 -7.94 -7.79
N ASP A 46 -4.23 -6.96 -7.90
CA ASP A 46 -2.80 -7.22 -7.97
C ASP A 46 -1.99 -6.17 -7.20
N VAL A 47 -0.68 -6.45 -7.09
CA VAL A 47 0.26 -5.61 -6.36
C VAL A 47 0.55 -4.29 -7.08
N ALA A 48 0.43 -4.23 -8.41
CA ALA A 48 0.69 -3.01 -9.18
C ALA A 48 -0.43 -1.98 -8.95
N MET A 49 -1.69 -2.40 -8.96
CA MET A 49 -2.84 -1.58 -8.60
C MET A 49 -2.73 -1.10 -7.15
N LEU A 50 -2.32 -1.98 -6.24
CA LEU A 50 -2.12 -1.62 -4.84
C LEU A 50 -1.01 -0.57 -4.68
N ALA A 51 0.15 -0.79 -5.31
CA ALA A 51 1.28 0.15 -5.26
C ALA A 51 0.91 1.52 -5.85
N ARG A 52 0.16 1.57 -6.97
CA ARG A 52 -0.31 2.83 -7.55
C ARG A 52 -1.21 3.60 -6.58
N GLN A 53 -2.16 2.92 -5.93
CA GLN A 53 -3.05 3.55 -4.96
C GLN A 53 -2.28 4.08 -3.75
N VAL A 54 -1.34 3.28 -3.23
CA VAL A 54 -0.47 3.66 -2.10
C VAL A 54 0.37 4.89 -2.45
N ALA A 55 1.00 4.91 -3.64
CA ALA A 55 1.79 6.04 -4.11
C ALA A 55 0.95 7.31 -4.26
N GLN A 56 -0.26 7.21 -4.80
CA GLN A 56 -1.17 8.34 -4.94
C GLN A 56 -1.54 8.93 -3.58
N THR A 57 -2.01 8.10 -2.65
CA THR A 57 -2.40 8.56 -1.30
C THR A 57 -1.21 9.14 -0.54
N PHE A 58 -0.02 8.51 -0.65
CA PHE A 58 1.19 9.01 0.00
C PHE A 58 1.54 10.42 -0.46
N ARG A 59 1.63 10.64 -1.78
CA ARG A 59 2.01 11.94 -2.35
C ARG A 59 0.96 13.03 -2.07
N GLN A 60 -0.33 12.68 -2.11
CA GLN A 60 -1.40 13.59 -1.74
C GLN A 60 -1.26 14.06 -0.29
N ASN A 61 -1.01 13.15 0.63
CA ASN A 61 -0.90 13.48 2.04
C ASN A 61 0.40 14.22 2.37
N GLN A 62 1.50 13.98 1.65
CA GLN A 62 2.72 14.78 1.76
C GLN A 62 2.51 16.22 1.28
N ALA A 63 1.85 16.42 0.14
CA ALA A 63 1.58 17.78 -0.36
C ALA A 63 0.75 18.61 0.62
N VAL A 64 -0.20 17.97 1.32
CA VAL A 64 -0.98 18.62 2.39
C VAL A 64 -0.09 19.01 3.58
N SER A 65 0.88 18.17 3.97
CA SER A 65 1.79 18.46 5.08
C SER A 65 2.75 19.63 4.84
N TYR A 66 3.06 19.97 3.58
CA TYR A 66 3.91 21.12 3.23
C TYR A 66 3.13 22.42 2.97
N ALA A 67 1.79 22.36 2.91
CA ALA A 67 0.93 23.51 2.65
C ALA A 67 0.37 24.16 3.93
N GLY A 68 0.76 23.67 5.11
CA GLY A 68 0.32 24.12 6.43
C GLY A 68 1.41 24.81 7.24
#